data_AF-T1JAL3-F1
#
_entry.id   AF-T1JAL3-F1
#
_cell.length_a   1.000
_cell.length_b   1.000
_cell.length_c   1.000
_cell.angle_alpha   90.00
_cell.angle_beta   90.00
_cell.angle_gamma   90.00
#
_symmetry.space_group_name_H-M   'P 1'
#
loop_
_entity.id
_entity.type
_entity.pdbx_description
1 polymer ?
#
loop_
_entity_poly.entity_id
_entity_poly.type
_entity_poly.pdbx_seq_one_letter_code
_entity_poly.pdbx_strand_id
1 'polypeptide(L)'
;MGSYFGYSICVVDVNSNGFDDVVVGAPLYSDFETKDGIFEVGRVYVIYQDSEHQFKKRQLLNGQFHRSRFGLSLTSAGDINRDEFGDFVVGAPYGGENGRGVVYIFYGSEHGVQDSTPQVIFAEDVDPNMSTFGFSLSGGSDLDINEYPGNLIVSNKSVIRINEYFIFLRFISRSLRFENEIFFYYYYIFRSRPVVSVSASFTIKPEKINFQDKGCSLLDGTLVSCVVIHLCLEYSGAGVASKMEFEFVTQLDVLKTNGTRVFFLTSEHDHVQNSSAILQKDSIYCKSIFIYVKSALQDKLTPIIVGTNYSLMERKSDLKREVRPILDKNTNSSLRKEIDFKTNFVPDLQLKCESNQMTYLMGSKERLELLINISNAGEDAFETTFYMEIPLGIEYVNILKNTPGILILCIPIASTSNNYQCDIGNYLKANTTVYNDGPSDIVEAEMYILWPTKTLGGQYLLYLLDQPEVSGSGRCDFVPRVNYFNLNVSVTKR
;
A
#
# COMPACT_ATOMS: atom_id res chain seq x y z
N MET A 1 -28.88 -22.54 3.91
CA MET A 1 -30.18 -22.57 4.63
C MET A 1 -29.88 -22.63 6.12
N GLY A 2 -30.63 -21.93 6.98
CA GLY A 2 -30.33 -21.86 8.43
C GLY A 2 -29.44 -20.68 8.86
N SER A 3 -28.97 -19.84 7.94
CA SER A 3 -28.09 -18.69 8.22
C SER A 3 -28.80 -17.45 8.77
N TYR A 4 -30.14 -17.46 8.80
CA TYR A 4 -30.96 -16.30 9.18
C TYR A 4 -30.65 -15.05 8.32
N PHE A 5 -30.52 -15.22 7.00
CA PHE A 5 -30.42 -14.09 6.08
C PHE A 5 -31.68 -13.20 6.18
N GLY A 6 -31.48 -11.91 6.42
CA GLY A 6 -32.56 -10.96 6.68
C GLY A 6 -32.87 -10.74 8.16
N TYR A 7 -32.03 -11.25 9.08
CA TYR A 7 -32.21 -11.03 10.53
C TYR A 7 -32.13 -9.54 10.90
N SER A 8 -31.21 -8.82 10.26
CA SER A 8 -31.00 -7.39 10.42
C SER A 8 -30.84 -6.75 9.04
N ILE A 9 -31.29 -5.50 8.91
CA ILE A 9 -31.26 -4.72 7.68
C ILE A 9 -30.93 -3.27 8.03
N CYS A 10 -30.08 -2.62 7.23
CA CYS A 10 -30.02 -1.16 7.18
C CYS A 10 -29.92 -0.67 5.74
N VAL A 11 -30.21 0.62 5.56
CA VAL A 11 -30.19 1.33 4.28
C VAL A 11 -29.20 2.49 4.40
N VAL A 12 -28.30 2.60 3.43
CA VAL A 12 -27.24 3.60 3.36
C VAL A 12 -26.73 3.69 1.93
N ASP A 13 -26.46 4.88 1.41
CA ASP A 13 -25.77 5.08 0.12
C ASP A 13 -24.26 4.91 0.34
N VAL A 14 -23.74 3.70 0.15
CA VAL A 14 -22.35 3.34 0.50
C VAL A 14 -21.38 3.84 -0.56
N ASN A 15 -21.83 3.99 -1.80
CA ASN A 15 -21.00 4.38 -2.94
C ASN A 15 -21.23 5.81 -3.43
N SER A 16 -22.03 6.59 -2.70
CA SER A 16 -22.35 8.00 -2.99
C SER A 16 -22.89 8.21 -4.41
N ASN A 17 -23.68 7.26 -4.91
CA ASN A 17 -24.28 7.36 -6.24
C ASN A 17 -25.67 8.05 -6.23
N GLY A 18 -26.13 8.48 -5.04
CA GLY A 18 -27.42 9.11 -4.82
C GLY A 18 -28.59 8.12 -4.68
N PHE A 19 -28.33 6.81 -4.68
CA PHE A 19 -29.32 5.75 -4.51
C PHE A 19 -29.05 4.94 -3.24
N ASP A 20 -30.14 4.53 -2.58
CA ASP A 20 -30.06 3.73 -1.36
C ASP A 20 -29.51 2.32 -1.63
N ASP A 21 -28.41 1.93 -0.98
CA ASP A 21 -27.95 0.54 -0.96
C ASP A 21 -28.57 -0.21 0.23
N VAL A 22 -28.64 -1.54 0.12
CA VAL A 22 -29.24 -2.41 1.14
C VAL A 22 -28.18 -3.29 1.77
N VAL A 23 -28.04 -3.21 3.09
CA VAL A 23 -27.14 -4.06 3.87
C VAL A 23 -27.97 -5.08 4.65
N VAL A 24 -27.65 -6.36 4.50
CA VAL A 24 -28.43 -7.48 5.07
C VAL A 24 -27.54 -8.40 5.91
N GLY A 25 -27.95 -8.66 7.15
CA GLY A 25 -27.26 -9.57 8.06
C GLY A 25 -27.75 -11.02 7.97
N ALA A 26 -26.82 -11.95 8.08
CA ALA A 26 -27.03 -13.39 8.21
C ALA A 26 -26.14 -13.93 9.35
N PRO A 27 -26.49 -13.67 10.62
CA PRO A 27 -25.62 -13.92 11.76
C PRO A 27 -25.27 -15.39 12.01
N LEU A 28 -26.07 -16.33 11.50
CA LEU A 28 -25.82 -17.78 11.64
C LEU A 28 -25.18 -18.37 10.37
N TYR A 29 -24.62 -17.55 9.49
CA TYR A 29 -23.89 -18.04 8.34
C TYR A 29 -22.64 -18.82 8.77
N SER A 30 -22.53 -20.05 8.28
CA SER A 30 -21.36 -20.90 8.46
C SER A 30 -20.49 -20.87 7.21
N ASP A 31 -19.23 -20.49 7.39
CA ASP A 31 -18.20 -20.71 6.40
C ASP A 31 -17.61 -22.10 6.61
N PHE A 32 -17.67 -22.96 5.60
CA PHE A 32 -17.16 -24.33 5.66
C PHE A 32 -15.85 -24.51 4.88
N GLU A 33 -15.36 -23.44 4.24
CA GLU A 33 -14.12 -23.48 3.45
C GLU A 33 -12.89 -23.24 4.33
N THR A 34 -13.07 -22.69 5.53
CA THR A 34 -12.03 -22.44 6.53
C THR A 34 -11.51 -23.75 7.12
N LYS A 35 -10.19 -23.99 7.01
CA LYS A 35 -9.53 -25.21 7.52
C LYS A 35 -9.28 -25.20 9.04
N ASP A 36 -9.52 -24.07 9.70
CA ASP A 36 -9.11 -23.83 11.09
C ASP A 36 -10.17 -24.25 12.14
N GLY A 37 -11.23 -24.94 11.73
CA GLY A 37 -12.30 -25.38 12.64
C GLY A 37 -13.24 -24.25 13.10
N ILE A 38 -13.12 -23.07 12.51
CA ILE A 38 -14.04 -21.94 12.71
C ILE A 38 -15.24 -22.13 11.79
N PHE A 39 -16.38 -22.53 12.36
CA PHE A 39 -17.69 -22.57 11.70
C PHE A 39 -18.65 -21.55 12.35
N GLU A 40 -19.74 -21.19 11.66
CA GLU A 40 -20.68 -20.15 12.10
C GLU A 40 -20.01 -18.81 12.43
N VAL A 41 -19.56 -18.09 11.40
CA VAL A 41 -18.91 -16.78 11.57
C VAL A 41 -19.88 -15.60 11.49
N GLY A 42 -21.03 -15.80 10.85
CA GLY A 42 -21.92 -14.72 10.44
C GLY A 42 -21.42 -14.01 9.17
N ARG A 43 -22.36 -13.45 8.41
CA ARG A 43 -22.08 -12.73 7.15
C ARG A 43 -22.99 -11.53 7.00
N VAL A 44 -22.45 -10.46 6.44
CA VAL A 44 -23.19 -9.30 5.96
C VAL A 44 -23.09 -9.22 4.44
N TYR A 45 -24.20 -8.87 3.80
CA TYR A 45 -24.32 -8.70 2.36
C TYR A 45 -24.59 -7.22 2.11
N VAL A 46 -23.73 -6.57 1.35
CA VAL A 46 -23.97 -5.19 0.87
C VAL A 46 -24.42 -5.29 -0.58
N ILE A 47 -25.62 -4.82 -0.86
CA ILE A 47 -26.29 -4.99 -2.15
C ILE A 47 -26.53 -3.60 -2.73
N TYR A 48 -25.86 -3.32 -3.85
CA TYR A 48 -25.81 -1.99 -4.44
C TYR A 48 -26.97 -1.76 -5.38
N GLN A 49 -27.61 -0.59 -5.26
CA GLN A 49 -28.62 -0.12 -6.20
C GLN A 49 -27.96 0.62 -7.37
N ASP A 50 -28.29 0.24 -8.60
CA ASP A 50 -27.87 0.98 -9.79
C ASP A 50 -28.91 2.02 -10.23
N SER A 51 -28.55 2.84 -11.24
CA SER A 51 -29.43 3.90 -11.78
C SER A 51 -30.71 3.38 -12.45
N GLU A 52 -30.80 2.06 -12.73
CA GLU A 52 -32.00 1.39 -13.23
C GLU A 52 -32.82 0.76 -12.09
N HIS A 53 -32.50 1.09 -10.84
CA HIS A 53 -33.08 0.53 -9.61
C HIS A 53 -32.91 -1.00 -9.51
N GLN A 54 -31.84 -1.55 -10.08
CA GLN A 54 -31.50 -2.96 -10.01
C GLN A 54 -30.44 -3.24 -8.95
N PHE A 55 -30.50 -4.43 -8.35
CA PHE A 55 -29.64 -4.88 -7.26
C PHE A 55 -28.72 -6.02 -7.71
N LYS A 56 -27.89 -5.77 -8.73
CA LYS A 56 -27.06 -6.81 -9.38
C LYS A 56 -25.70 -7.02 -8.71
N LYS A 57 -25.09 -5.94 -8.21
CA LYS A 57 -23.76 -5.98 -7.58
C LYS A 57 -23.91 -6.22 -6.08
N ARG A 58 -23.08 -7.10 -5.52
CA ARG A 58 -23.01 -7.32 -4.07
C ARG A 58 -21.59 -7.53 -3.59
N GLN A 59 -21.30 -7.10 -2.36
CA GLN A 59 -20.11 -7.45 -1.62
C GLN A 59 -20.48 -8.30 -0.40
N LEU A 60 -19.57 -9.20 -0.01
CA LEU A 60 -19.77 -10.15 1.07
C LEU A 60 -18.75 -9.89 2.16
N LEU A 61 -19.21 -9.66 3.39
CA LEU A 61 -18.38 -9.42 4.55
C LEU A 61 -18.56 -10.58 5.54
N ASN A 62 -17.50 -11.32 5.82
CA ASN A 62 -17.49 -12.45 6.74
C ASN A 62 -17.02 -12.02 8.13
N GLY A 63 -17.64 -12.57 9.18
CA GLY A 63 -17.10 -12.46 10.54
C GLY A 63 -15.76 -13.18 10.69
N GLN A 64 -14.92 -12.70 11.60
CA GLN A 64 -13.59 -13.28 11.85
C GLN A 64 -13.59 -14.30 13.01
N PHE A 65 -14.59 -14.26 13.88
CA PHE A 65 -14.64 -15.04 15.11
C PHE A 65 -15.71 -16.14 15.06
N HIS A 66 -15.37 -17.31 15.61
CA HIS A 66 -16.26 -18.45 15.76
C HIS A 66 -17.49 -18.11 16.60
N ARG A 67 -18.71 -18.41 16.09
CA ARG A 67 -20.01 -18.16 16.74
C ARG A 67 -20.23 -16.72 17.18
N SER A 68 -19.53 -15.77 16.56
CA SER A 68 -19.57 -14.36 16.94
C SER A 68 -20.89 -13.67 16.60
N ARG A 69 -21.64 -14.29 15.67
CA ARG A 69 -22.89 -13.78 15.10
C ARG A 69 -22.70 -12.42 14.44
N PHE A 70 -21.63 -12.27 13.66
CA PHE A 70 -21.39 -11.09 12.86
C PHE A 70 -22.59 -10.80 11.94
N GLY A 71 -23.09 -9.56 11.98
CA GLY A 71 -24.32 -9.18 11.29
C GLY A 71 -25.60 -9.40 12.10
N LEU A 72 -25.50 -9.64 13.41
CA LEU A 72 -26.70 -9.74 14.27
C LEU A 72 -27.40 -8.38 14.39
N SER A 73 -26.65 -7.29 14.50
CA SER A 73 -27.17 -5.93 14.50
C SER A 73 -26.50 -5.12 13.40
N LEU A 74 -27.28 -4.24 12.78
CA LEU A 74 -26.86 -3.34 11.70
C LEU A 74 -27.47 -1.97 11.94
N THR A 75 -26.71 -0.92 11.66
CA THR A 75 -27.23 0.45 11.62
C THR A 75 -26.46 1.27 10.60
N SER A 76 -27.13 2.19 9.93
CA SER A 76 -26.45 3.22 9.14
C SER A 76 -25.73 4.16 10.10
N ALA A 77 -24.50 4.49 9.76
CA ALA A 77 -23.68 5.42 10.52
C ALA A 77 -23.75 6.85 9.93
N GLY A 78 -24.30 7.00 8.72
CA GLY A 78 -24.12 8.20 7.91
C GLY A 78 -22.67 8.30 7.43
N ASP A 79 -22.23 9.49 7.06
CA ASP A 79 -20.85 9.76 6.67
C ASP A 79 -20.04 10.21 7.91
N ILE A 80 -19.43 9.25 8.64
CA ILE A 80 -18.78 9.48 9.94
C ILE A 80 -17.44 10.21 9.77
N ASN A 81 -16.75 9.99 8.67
CA ASN A 81 -15.44 10.58 8.38
C ASN A 81 -15.52 11.80 7.43
N ARG A 82 -16.72 12.13 6.92
CA ARG A 82 -16.97 13.25 5.99
C ARG A 82 -16.22 13.11 4.67
N ASP A 83 -16.12 11.88 4.16
CA ASP A 83 -15.49 11.59 2.86
C ASP A 83 -16.51 11.52 1.70
N GLU A 84 -17.76 11.92 1.95
CA GLU A 84 -18.91 11.91 1.03
C GLU A 84 -19.53 10.52 0.81
N PHE A 85 -19.01 9.46 1.44
CA PHE A 85 -19.56 8.11 1.33
C PHE A 85 -20.33 7.71 2.59
N GLY A 86 -21.37 6.88 2.42
CA GLY A 86 -22.15 6.38 3.55
C GLY A 86 -21.47 5.22 4.27
N ASP A 87 -21.34 5.34 5.58
CA ASP A 87 -20.78 4.32 6.46
C ASP A 87 -21.87 3.52 7.18
N PHE A 88 -21.51 2.32 7.63
CA PHE A 88 -22.41 1.49 8.45
C PHE A 88 -21.67 0.71 9.53
N VAL A 89 -22.42 0.28 10.53
CA VAL A 89 -21.89 -0.40 11.71
C VAL A 89 -22.50 -1.79 11.83
N VAL A 90 -21.65 -2.77 12.12
CA VAL A 90 -22.01 -4.18 12.28
C VAL A 90 -21.66 -4.66 13.68
N GLY A 91 -22.63 -5.27 14.38
CA GLY A 91 -22.40 -5.91 15.67
C GLY A 91 -22.13 -7.41 15.55
N ALA A 92 -21.20 -7.88 16.38
CA ALA A 92 -20.91 -9.29 16.62
C ALA A 92 -20.86 -9.53 18.14
N PRO A 93 -22.02 -9.66 18.81
CA PRO A 93 -22.10 -9.64 20.28
C PRO A 93 -21.37 -10.76 21.00
N TYR A 94 -20.95 -11.79 20.29
CA TYR A 94 -20.20 -12.92 20.84
C TYR A 94 -18.80 -13.04 20.22
N GLY A 95 -18.33 -12.00 19.53
CA GLY A 95 -16.99 -11.93 18.95
C GLY A 95 -15.92 -11.51 19.96
N GLY A 96 -14.66 -11.48 19.50
CA GLY A 96 -13.48 -11.17 20.31
C GLY A 96 -12.90 -12.42 20.96
N GLU A 97 -11.68 -12.33 21.48
CA GLU A 97 -10.96 -13.47 22.06
C GLU A 97 -11.74 -14.15 23.20
N ASN A 98 -12.47 -13.36 23.99
CA ASN A 98 -13.25 -13.85 25.14
C ASN A 98 -14.76 -13.95 24.85
N GLY A 99 -15.19 -13.71 23.61
CA GLY A 99 -16.60 -13.72 23.22
C GLY A 99 -17.45 -12.64 23.90
N ARG A 100 -16.83 -11.53 24.34
CA ARG A 100 -17.51 -10.43 25.06
C ARG A 100 -18.27 -9.48 24.13
N GLY A 101 -17.95 -9.50 22.84
CA GLY A 101 -18.64 -8.76 21.80
C GLY A 101 -17.73 -7.73 21.12
N VAL A 102 -18.03 -7.48 19.85
CA VAL A 102 -17.25 -6.61 18.97
C VAL A 102 -18.20 -5.79 18.11
N VAL A 103 -17.83 -4.54 17.86
CA VAL A 103 -18.50 -3.66 16.90
C VAL A 103 -17.51 -3.25 15.81
N TYR A 104 -17.94 -3.35 14.56
CA TYR A 104 -17.16 -3.02 13.38
C TYR A 104 -17.79 -1.82 12.68
N ILE A 105 -16.98 -0.83 12.30
CA ILE A 105 -17.37 0.32 11.50
C ILE A 105 -16.74 0.13 10.12
N PHE A 106 -17.58 0.07 9.09
CA PHE A 106 -17.18 -0.08 7.69
C PHE A 106 -17.39 1.24 6.97
N TYR A 107 -16.33 1.68 6.27
CA TYR A 107 -16.32 2.90 5.50
C TYR A 107 -16.79 2.66 4.07
N GLY A 108 -17.55 3.61 3.53
CA GLY A 108 -17.95 3.64 2.12
C GLY A 108 -16.81 4.06 1.19
N SER A 109 -17.04 3.94 -0.12
CA SER A 109 -16.14 4.38 -1.19
C SER A 109 -16.86 4.30 -2.54
N GLU A 110 -16.31 4.95 -3.56
CA GLU A 110 -16.87 4.92 -4.94
C GLU A 110 -17.09 3.49 -5.46
N HIS A 111 -16.30 2.53 -5.00
CA HIS A 111 -16.38 1.13 -5.43
C HIS A 111 -17.23 0.24 -4.51
N GLY A 112 -17.80 0.78 -3.44
CA GLY A 112 -18.55 0.07 -2.41
C GLY A 112 -17.88 0.17 -1.04
N VAL A 113 -17.93 -0.88 -0.24
CA VAL A 113 -17.21 -0.93 1.04
C VAL A 113 -15.70 -0.89 0.78
N GLN A 114 -14.97 -0.09 1.55
CA GLN A 114 -13.52 0.03 1.47
C GLN A 114 -12.84 -1.32 1.80
N ASP A 115 -11.82 -1.70 1.03
CA ASP A 115 -11.05 -2.95 1.23
C ASP A 115 -10.10 -2.89 2.45
N SER A 116 -9.95 -1.72 3.07
CA SER A 116 -9.14 -1.51 4.26
C SER A 116 -9.75 -2.24 5.46
N THR A 117 -8.95 -2.49 6.50
CA THR A 117 -9.49 -3.10 7.72
C THR A 117 -10.50 -2.14 8.37
N PRO A 118 -11.70 -2.61 8.73
CA PRO A 118 -12.70 -1.77 9.40
C PRO A 118 -12.15 -1.27 10.74
N GLN A 119 -12.70 -0.16 11.23
CA GLN A 119 -12.44 0.23 12.61
C GLN A 119 -13.19 -0.72 13.55
N VAL A 120 -12.45 -1.30 14.50
CA VAL A 120 -12.98 -2.32 15.41
C VAL A 120 -12.97 -1.79 16.84
N ILE A 121 -14.06 -2.01 17.57
CA ILE A 121 -14.18 -1.69 18.99
C ILE A 121 -14.48 -3.00 19.72
N PHE A 122 -13.54 -3.45 20.56
CA PHE A 122 -13.73 -4.60 21.43
C PHE A 122 -14.43 -4.18 22.72
N ALA A 123 -15.28 -5.04 23.25
CA ALA A 123 -15.95 -4.82 24.53
C ALA A 123 -14.93 -4.53 25.66
N GLU A 124 -13.82 -5.26 25.65
CA GLU A 124 -12.72 -5.17 26.61
C GLU A 124 -12.06 -3.80 26.70
N ASP A 125 -11.97 -3.09 25.57
CA ASP A 125 -11.36 -1.76 25.50
C ASP A 125 -12.24 -0.68 26.13
N VAL A 126 -13.54 -0.98 26.29
CA VAL A 126 -14.55 -0.07 26.83
C VAL A 126 -14.81 -0.36 28.30
N ASP A 127 -15.12 -1.62 28.62
CA ASP A 127 -15.30 -2.12 29.99
C ASP A 127 -14.95 -3.61 30.03
N PRO A 128 -13.91 -4.01 30.79
CA PRO A 128 -13.52 -5.41 30.91
C PRO A 128 -14.64 -6.35 31.37
N ASN A 129 -15.67 -5.88 32.07
CA ASN A 129 -16.77 -6.75 32.54
C ASN A 129 -17.95 -6.82 31.56
N MET A 130 -17.83 -6.18 30.40
CA MET A 130 -18.88 -6.13 29.40
C MET A 130 -19.06 -7.48 28.70
N SER A 131 -20.30 -7.87 28.39
CA SER A 131 -20.62 -9.12 27.69
C SER A 131 -21.85 -8.98 26.80
N THR A 132 -21.83 -9.44 25.55
CA THR A 132 -22.87 -9.13 24.54
C THR A 132 -22.83 -7.70 23.98
N PHE A 133 -21.64 -7.10 23.91
CA PHE A 133 -21.44 -5.77 23.33
C PHE A 133 -21.76 -5.75 21.83
N GLY A 134 -22.59 -4.82 21.38
CA GLY A 134 -23.04 -4.77 19.97
C GLY A 134 -24.30 -5.60 19.71
N PHE A 135 -25.03 -6.02 20.74
CA PHE A 135 -26.30 -6.73 20.57
C PHE A 135 -27.39 -5.86 19.89
N SER A 136 -27.40 -4.57 20.20
CA SER A 136 -28.23 -3.57 19.52
C SER A 136 -27.40 -2.33 19.23
N LEU A 137 -27.65 -1.72 18.07
CA LEU A 137 -26.96 -0.55 17.55
C LEU A 137 -27.98 0.48 17.09
N SER A 138 -27.66 1.75 17.30
CA SER A 138 -28.37 2.88 16.68
C SER A 138 -27.36 3.96 16.34
N GLY A 139 -27.25 4.32 15.07
CA GLY A 139 -26.38 5.38 14.55
C GLY A 139 -27.14 6.39 13.69
N GLY A 140 -26.41 7.21 12.94
CA GLY A 140 -26.96 8.11 11.92
C GLY A 140 -27.53 9.44 12.46
N SER A 141 -27.31 9.78 13.73
CA SER A 141 -27.66 11.08 14.30
C SER A 141 -26.47 11.71 15.00
N ASP A 142 -26.26 13.01 14.80
CA ASP A 142 -25.34 13.83 15.59
C ASP A 142 -26.06 14.23 16.89
N LEU A 143 -25.61 13.71 18.05
CA LEU A 143 -26.23 13.99 19.35
C LEU A 143 -25.48 15.08 20.15
N ASP A 144 -24.27 15.46 19.74
CA ASP A 144 -23.46 16.47 20.42
C ASP A 144 -23.22 17.75 19.60
N ILE A 145 -23.83 17.84 18.42
CA ILE A 145 -23.83 19.02 17.54
C ILE A 145 -22.39 19.43 17.21
N ASN A 146 -21.54 18.42 16.95
CA ASN A 146 -20.14 18.63 16.58
C ASN A 146 -19.94 18.63 15.05
N GLU A 147 -21.05 18.61 14.30
CA GLU A 147 -21.15 18.57 12.85
C GLU A 147 -20.84 17.18 12.25
N TYR A 148 -20.37 16.19 13.01
CA TYR A 148 -20.19 14.83 12.49
C TYR A 148 -21.40 13.97 12.86
N PRO A 149 -22.10 13.37 11.89
CA PRO A 149 -23.01 12.30 12.20
C PRO A 149 -22.21 11.12 12.80
N GLY A 150 -22.85 10.29 13.61
CA GLY A 150 -22.20 9.07 14.11
C GLY A 150 -22.11 8.95 15.62
N ASN A 151 -23.01 9.58 16.38
CA ASN A 151 -23.19 9.17 17.75
C ASN A 151 -23.78 7.75 17.73
N LEU A 152 -22.93 6.78 18.00
CA LEU A 152 -23.30 5.37 18.00
C LEU A 152 -23.74 4.98 19.41
N ILE A 153 -25.00 4.62 19.54
CA ILE A 153 -25.53 4.00 20.75
C ILE A 153 -25.32 2.50 20.61
N VAL A 154 -24.50 1.94 21.50
CA VAL A 154 -24.25 0.50 21.60
C VAL A 154 -24.83 -0.02 22.90
N SER A 155 -25.71 -1.01 22.81
CA SER A 155 -26.27 -1.66 24.00
C SER A 155 -25.53 -2.95 24.34
N ASN A 156 -25.59 -3.28 25.62
CA ASN A 156 -25.11 -4.53 26.20
C ASN A 156 -26.22 -5.20 27.01
N LYS A 157 -26.32 -6.53 26.96
CA LYS A 157 -27.14 -7.34 27.88
C LYS A 157 -26.24 -7.98 28.95
N SER A 158 -26.24 -7.40 30.15
CA SER A 158 -25.53 -7.97 31.31
C SER A 158 -26.48 -8.84 32.15
N VAL A 159 -26.03 -10.05 32.50
CA VAL A 159 -26.76 -11.01 33.36
C VAL A 159 -26.11 -11.06 34.73
N ILE A 160 -26.84 -10.70 35.80
CA ILE A 160 -26.41 -10.96 37.17
C ILE A 160 -27.21 -12.14 37.72
N ARG A 161 -26.53 -13.25 38.00
CA ARG A 161 -27.08 -14.35 38.80
C ARG A 161 -27.09 -13.96 40.27
N ILE A 162 -28.27 -13.89 40.87
CA ILE A 162 -28.38 -13.62 42.31
C ILE A 162 -28.31 -14.96 43.04
N ASN A 163 -27.23 -15.20 43.79
CA ASN A 163 -27.24 -16.25 44.81
C ASN A 163 -28.17 -15.82 45.95
N GLU A 164 -28.97 -16.74 46.48
CA GLU A 164 -30.23 -16.58 47.26
C GLU A 164 -30.27 -15.64 48.52
N TYR A 165 -29.31 -14.75 48.75
CA TYR A 165 -29.20 -14.01 50.02
C TYR A 165 -29.21 -12.47 49.96
N PHE A 166 -29.63 -11.84 48.85
CA PHE A 166 -29.72 -10.36 48.79
C PHE A 166 -31.16 -9.86 48.59
N ILE A 167 -31.78 -9.39 49.68
CA ILE A 167 -33.00 -8.57 49.67
C ILE A 167 -32.60 -7.14 49.28
N PHE A 168 -33.06 -6.65 48.11
CA PHE A 168 -32.84 -5.26 47.70
C PHE A 168 -34.07 -4.38 47.99
N LEU A 169 -33.82 -3.28 48.71
CA LEU A 169 -34.72 -2.13 48.85
C LEU A 169 -34.90 -1.43 47.49
N ARG A 170 -36.12 -0.99 47.26
CA ARG A 170 -36.77 -0.53 46.02
C ARG A 170 -36.29 0.87 45.58
N PHE A 171 -35.74 1.00 44.36
CA PHE A 171 -35.84 2.23 43.55
C PHE A 171 -35.88 1.89 42.05
N ILE A 172 -36.48 2.79 41.27
CA ILE A 172 -37.23 2.57 40.03
C ILE A 172 -36.34 2.32 38.79
N SER A 173 -36.52 1.18 38.12
CA SER A 173 -36.79 1.04 36.68
C SER A 173 -37.30 -0.39 36.41
N ARG A 174 -38.19 -0.57 35.42
CA ARG A 174 -38.97 -1.82 35.20
C ARG A 174 -38.07 -3.07 35.08
N SER A 175 -37.99 -3.85 36.15
CA SER A 175 -37.43 -5.20 36.16
C SER A 175 -38.50 -6.21 35.75
N LEU A 176 -38.30 -6.89 34.61
CA LEU A 176 -39.09 -8.07 34.22
C LEU A 176 -38.43 -9.30 34.84
N ARG A 177 -39.09 -9.90 35.83
CA ARG A 177 -38.66 -11.15 36.49
C ARG A 177 -39.05 -12.35 35.62
N PHE A 178 -38.05 -13.09 35.17
CA PHE A 178 -38.15 -14.53 34.88
C PHE A 178 -37.00 -15.19 35.65
N GLU A 179 -37.33 -16.22 36.44
CA GLU A 179 -36.44 -17.14 37.19
C GLU A 179 -35.02 -16.64 37.54
N ASN A 180 -34.79 -16.26 38.80
CA ASN A 180 -33.47 -16.05 39.46
C ASN A 180 -32.39 -15.20 38.77
N GLU A 181 -32.68 -14.54 37.65
CA GLU A 181 -31.75 -13.66 36.93
C GLU A 181 -32.34 -12.25 36.77
N ILE A 182 -31.56 -11.21 37.10
CA ILE A 182 -31.87 -9.83 36.76
C ILE A 182 -31.04 -9.43 35.54
N PHE A 183 -31.72 -8.98 34.48
CA PHE A 183 -31.10 -8.40 33.30
C PHE A 183 -30.91 -6.89 33.48
N PHE A 184 -29.67 -6.42 33.39
CA PHE A 184 -29.35 -5.01 33.27
C PHE A 184 -28.98 -4.69 31.82
N TYR A 185 -29.54 -3.62 31.29
CA TYR A 185 -29.21 -3.10 29.96
C TYR A 185 -28.37 -1.83 30.14
N TYR A 186 -27.09 -1.92 29.81
CA TYR A 186 -26.21 -0.75 29.73
C TYR A 186 -26.20 -0.25 28.29
N TYR A 187 -26.13 1.07 28.11
CA TYR A 187 -25.92 1.69 26.80
C TYR A 187 -24.69 2.60 26.86
N TYR A 188 -23.90 2.57 25.80
CA TYR A 188 -22.70 3.38 25.61
C TYR A 188 -22.92 4.28 24.42
N ILE A 189 -22.48 5.55 24.52
CA ILE A 189 -22.55 6.53 23.44
C ILE A 189 -21.12 6.81 23.00
N PHE A 190 -20.79 6.41 21.78
CA PHE A 190 -19.55 6.81 21.12
C PHE A 190 -19.81 8.08 20.32
N ARG A 191 -18.89 9.04 20.37
CA ARG A 191 -18.98 10.31 19.63
C ARG A 191 -17.93 10.34 18.54
N SER A 192 -18.30 10.76 17.34
CA SER A 192 -17.37 11.00 16.24
C SER A 192 -16.37 12.10 16.60
N ARG A 193 -15.12 11.97 16.18
CA ARG A 193 -14.06 12.96 16.41
C ARG A 193 -13.93 13.85 15.18
N PRO A 194 -13.77 15.18 15.31
CA PRO A 194 -13.53 16.02 14.15
C PRO A 194 -12.26 15.60 13.39
N VAL A 195 -12.36 15.48 12.07
CA VAL A 195 -11.28 15.07 11.18
C VAL A 195 -10.57 16.30 10.64
N VAL A 196 -9.25 16.33 10.77
CA VAL A 196 -8.38 17.41 10.29
C VAL A 196 -7.69 16.94 9.02
N SER A 197 -8.05 17.54 7.89
CA SER A 197 -7.38 17.32 6.62
C SER A 197 -6.22 18.31 6.49
N VAL A 198 -5.05 17.82 6.07
CA VAL A 198 -3.83 18.63 5.96
C VAL A 198 -3.24 18.48 4.57
N SER A 199 -3.05 19.60 3.89
CA SER A 199 -2.26 19.70 2.67
C SER A 199 -0.91 20.29 3.01
N ALA A 200 0.17 19.61 2.64
CA ALA A 200 1.52 20.02 2.99
C ALA A 200 2.49 19.83 1.83
N SER A 201 3.48 20.74 1.73
CA SER A 201 4.44 20.74 0.63
C SER A 201 5.80 21.30 1.04
N PHE A 202 6.83 20.88 0.31
CA PHE A 202 8.17 21.45 0.38
C PHE A 202 8.51 22.22 -0.88
N THR A 203 9.04 23.43 -0.71
CA THR A 203 9.68 24.21 -1.77
C THR A 203 11.12 24.50 -1.39
N ILE A 204 12.07 24.16 -2.26
CA ILE A 204 13.51 24.20 -1.94
C ILE A 204 14.18 25.24 -2.83
N LYS A 205 14.97 26.13 -2.21
CA LYS A 205 15.66 27.21 -2.93
C LYS A 205 17.12 27.34 -2.45
N PRO A 206 18.12 27.28 -3.35
CA PRO A 206 18.01 26.83 -4.75
C PRO A 206 17.61 25.35 -4.86
N GLU A 207 17.06 24.93 -6.01
CA GLU A 207 16.61 23.53 -6.24
C GLU A 207 17.74 22.50 -6.15
N LYS A 208 18.96 22.91 -6.50
CA LYS A 208 20.18 22.08 -6.41
C LYS A 208 21.23 22.75 -5.56
N ILE A 209 21.94 21.97 -4.75
CA ILE A 209 23.02 22.44 -3.89
C ILE A 209 24.28 22.68 -4.72
N ASN A 210 24.80 23.90 -4.69
CA ASN A 210 26.10 24.22 -5.29
C ASN A 210 27.18 24.37 -4.20
N PHE A 211 28.15 23.45 -4.16
CA PHE A 211 29.26 23.48 -3.20
C PHE A 211 30.20 24.68 -3.33
N GLN A 212 30.26 25.28 -4.52
CA GLN A 212 31.10 26.45 -4.75
C GLN A 212 30.47 27.72 -4.20
N ASP A 213 29.14 27.74 -4.10
CA ASP A 213 28.39 28.86 -3.56
C ASP A 213 28.32 28.74 -2.03
N LYS A 214 29.17 29.52 -1.36
CA LYS A 214 29.28 29.55 0.11
C LYS A 214 28.67 30.84 0.66
N GLY A 215 27.37 30.99 0.46
CA GLY A 215 26.62 32.19 0.84
C GLY A 215 26.31 32.34 2.33
N CYS A 216 26.53 31.30 3.16
CA CYS A 216 26.27 31.35 4.59
C CYS A 216 27.55 31.22 5.42
N SER A 217 27.54 31.84 6.60
CA SER A 217 28.59 31.70 7.61
C SER A 217 28.04 30.96 8.82
N LEU A 218 28.83 30.01 9.33
CA LEU A 218 28.62 29.41 10.63
C LEU A 218 29.04 30.38 11.75
N LEU A 219 28.73 30.03 13.00
CA LEU A 219 29.06 30.77 14.22
C LEU A 219 30.56 30.98 14.41
N ASP A 220 31.38 30.06 13.88
CA ASP A 220 32.85 30.13 13.90
C ASP A 220 33.45 30.98 12.77
N GLY A 221 32.62 31.55 11.89
CA GLY A 221 33.05 32.30 10.71
C GLY A 221 33.35 31.44 9.46
N THR A 222 33.17 30.12 9.54
CA THR A 222 33.40 29.22 8.41
C THR A 222 32.32 29.43 7.35
N LEU A 223 32.74 29.71 6.12
CA LEU A 223 31.85 29.84 4.97
C LEU A 223 31.40 28.45 4.46
N VAL A 224 30.08 28.27 4.35
CA VAL A 224 29.41 27.03 3.98
C VAL A 224 28.34 27.24 2.90
N SER A 225 28.07 26.18 2.15
CA SER A 225 26.95 26.15 1.19
C SER A 225 25.66 25.86 1.95
N CYS A 226 24.63 26.66 1.68
CA CYS A 226 23.35 26.61 2.38
C CYS A 226 22.17 26.64 1.43
N VAL A 227 21.06 26.06 1.88
CA VAL A 227 19.79 25.97 1.15
C VAL A 227 18.67 26.31 2.12
N VAL A 228 17.63 26.97 1.62
CA VAL A 228 16.40 27.19 2.38
C VAL A 228 15.30 26.25 1.89
N ILE A 229 14.63 25.62 2.85
CA ILE A 229 13.49 24.75 2.64
C ILE A 229 12.26 25.48 3.19
N HIS A 230 11.28 25.76 2.35
CA HIS A 230 9.99 26.28 2.76
C HIS A 230 9.03 25.11 2.94
N LEU A 231 8.69 24.84 4.20
CA LEU A 231 7.64 23.90 4.59
C LEU A 231 6.33 24.68 4.68
N CYS A 232 5.39 24.42 3.76
CA CYS A 232 4.08 25.05 3.74
C CYS A 232 3.00 24.03 4.07
N LEU A 233 2.08 24.39 4.97
CA LEU A 233 0.94 23.58 5.36
C LEU A 233 -0.33 24.41 5.38
N GLU A 234 -1.43 23.78 5.01
CA GLU A 234 -2.79 24.29 5.16
C GLU A 234 -3.63 23.18 5.76
N TYR A 235 -4.48 23.52 6.73
CA TYR A 235 -5.42 22.56 7.31
C TYR A 235 -6.86 23.07 7.19
N SER A 236 -7.74 22.10 7.02
CA SER A 236 -9.19 22.30 6.93
C SER A 236 -9.91 21.15 7.67
N GLY A 237 -11.23 21.24 7.75
CA GLY A 237 -12.07 20.25 8.43
C GLY A 237 -13.31 20.88 9.07
N ALA A 238 -14.45 20.22 8.93
CA ALA A 238 -15.69 20.60 9.59
C ALA A 238 -15.59 20.35 11.11
N GLY A 239 -16.29 21.13 11.95
CA GLY A 239 -16.22 21.02 13.41
C GLY A 239 -14.83 21.27 14.05
N VAL A 240 -13.79 21.55 13.25
CA VAL A 240 -12.42 21.80 13.74
C VAL A 240 -12.25 23.26 14.18
N ALA A 241 -11.46 23.46 15.25
CA ALA A 241 -11.16 24.78 15.79
C ALA A 241 -10.47 25.71 14.76
N SER A 242 -10.78 27.01 14.85
CA SER A 242 -10.21 28.06 13.96
C SER A 242 -8.70 28.24 14.10
N LYS A 243 -8.11 27.78 15.20
CA LYS A 243 -6.67 27.75 15.43
C LYS A 243 -6.28 26.41 16.06
N MET A 244 -5.24 25.79 15.51
CA MET A 244 -4.72 24.51 15.98
C MET A 244 -3.21 24.53 16.07
N GLU A 245 -2.68 23.80 17.05
CA GLU A 245 -1.24 23.70 17.28
C GLU A 245 -0.72 22.39 16.70
N PHE A 246 0.25 22.52 15.81
CA PHE A 246 0.93 21.41 15.15
C PHE A 246 2.37 21.31 15.65
N GLU A 247 2.83 20.08 15.82
CA GLU A 247 4.23 19.75 16.04
C GLU A 247 4.82 19.16 14.74
N PHE A 248 6.08 19.52 14.46
CA PHE A 248 6.84 19.12 13.30
C PHE A 248 8.17 18.53 13.74
N VAL A 249 8.49 17.33 13.27
CA VAL A 249 9.79 16.68 13.45
C VAL A 249 10.46 16.62 12.10
N THR A 250 11.45 17.50 11.86
CA THR A 250 12.22 17.54 10.61
C THR A 250 13.53 16.77 10.79
N GLN A 251 13.82 15.85 9.87
CA GLN A 251 15.06 15.09 9.82
C GLN A 251 15.76 15.29 8.47
N LEU A 252 17.06 15.58 8.52
CA LEU A 252 17.91 15.78 7.34
C LEU A 252 18.72 14.51 7.04
N ASP A 253 18.91 14.23 5.75
CA ASP A 253 19.68 13.09 5.23
C ASP A 253 19.19 11.72 5.75
N VAL A 254 17.86 11.50 5.67
CA VAL A 254 17.15 10.36 6.28
C VAL A 254 17.78 8.99 5.97
N LEU A 255 18.40 8.83 4.80
CA LEU A 255 19.02 7.56 4.38
C LEU A 255 20.39 7.27 5.00
N LYS A 256 21.07 8.26 5.59
CA LYS A 256 22.43 8.09 6.12
C LYS A 256 22.39 7.93 7.64
N THR A 257 22.68 6.72 8.11
CA THR A 257 22.77 6.40 9.54
C THR A 257 24.14 6.72 10.16
N ASN A 258 25.21 6.75 9.36
CA ASN A 258 26.57 7.09 9.79
C ASN A 258 27.09 8.33 9.06
N GLY A 259 27.11 9.47 9.74
CA GLY A 259 27.71 10.71 9.25
C GLY A 259 26.82 11.47 8.27
N THR A 260 25.78 12.13 8.80
CA THR A 260 24.94 13.05 8.02
C THR A 260 25.76 14.14 7.34
N ARG A 261 25.36 14.49 6.12
CA ARG A 261 26.06 15.43 5.25
C ARG A 261 25.57 16.87 5.42
N VAL A 262 24.41 17.03 6.05
CA VAL A 262 23.69 18.30 6.20
C VAL A 262 23.21 18.50 7.62
N PHE A 263 23.18 19.77 8.03
CA PHE A 263 22.82 20.20 9.37
C PHE A 263 21.98 21.48 9.30
N PHE A 264 21.24 21.77 10.37
CA PHE A 264 20.49 23.01 10.48
C PHE A 264 21.41 24.20 10.75
N LEU A 265 21.16 25.33 10.09
CA LEU A 265 21.93 26.56 10.31
C LEU A 265 21.61 27.21 11.66
N THR A 266 20.38 27.02 12.18
CA THR A 266 19.95 27.56 13.48
C THR A 266 20.48 26.77 14.67
N SER A 267 20.74 25.48 14.45
CA SER A 267 21.20 24.52 15.45
C SER A 267 22.29 23.68 14.80
N GLU A 268 23.47 24.28 14.68
CA GLU A 268 24.62 23.68 14.00
C GLU A 268 24.92 22.30 14.57
N HIS A 269 25.34 21.37 13.71
CA HIS A 269 25.61 19.95 14.04
C HIS A 269 24.38 19.09 14.38
N ASP A 270 23.18 19.69 14.50
CA ASP A 270 21.94 18.93 14.59
C ASP A 270 21.39 18.62 13.19
N HIS A 271 20.87 17.40 13.03
CA HIS A 271 20.22 16.92 11.80
C HIS A 271 18.77 16.46 12.05
N VAL A 272 18.30 16.59 13.29
CA VAL A 272 16.89 16.46 13.67
C VAL A 272 16.47 17.73 14.42
N GLN A 273 15.33 18.30 14.06
CA GLN A 273 14.79 19.49 14.72
C GLN A 273 13.28 19.33 14.97
N ASN A 274 12.88 19.56 16.21
CA ASN A 274 11.49 19.63 16.61
C ASN A 274 11.03 21.08 16.60
N SER A 275 9.82 21.33 16.14
CA SER A 275 9.22 22.66 16.23
C SER A 275 7.71 22.58 16.29
N SER A 276 7.09 23.63 16.81
CA SER A 276 5.64 23.75 16.82
C SER A 276 5.19 25.08 16.21
N ALA A 277 3.96 25.12 15.73
CA ALA A 277 3.31 26.35 15.28
C ALA A 277 1.80 26.28 15.49
N ILE A 278 1.20 27.43 15.78
CA ILE A 278 -0.25 27.59 15.79
C ILE A 278 -0.66 28.03 14.38
N LEU A 279 -1.39 27.18 13.70
CA LEU A 279 -1.93 27.42 12.36
C LEU A 279 -3.35 27.98 12.47
N GLN A 280 -3.78 28.70 11.44
CA GLN A 280 -5.14 29.17 11.27
C GLN A 280 -5.84 28.34 10.19
N LYS A 281 -7.09 27.95 10.45
CA LYS A 281 -7.91 27.15 9.53
C LYS A 281 -8.04 27.86 8.17
N ASP A 282 -7.97 27.09 7.08
CA ASP A 282 -8.12 27.53 5.69
C ASP A 282 -7.12 28.66 5.31
N SER A 283 -5.94 28.64 5.93
CA SER A 283 -4.85 29.59 5.66
C SER A 283 -3.54 28.86 5.54
N ILE A 284 -2.79 29.17 4.48
CA ILE A 284 -1.45 28.61 4.26
C ILE A 284 -0.48 29.20 5.28
N TYR A 285 0.17 28.33 6.05
CA TYR A 285 1.28 28.64 6.92
C TYR A 285 2.58 28.13 6.29
N CYS A 286 3.59 28.99 6.14
CA CYS A 286 4.89 28.60 5.61
C CYS A 286 6.01 28.90 6.62
N LYS A 287 6.88 27.92 6.85
CA LYS A 287 8.08 28.03 7.68
C LYS A 287 9.32 27.83 6.83
N SER A 288 10.29 28.74 6.99
CA SER A 288 11.59 28.62 6.32
C SER A 288 12.59 27.92 7.25
N ILE A 289 13.19 26.84 6.76
CA ILE A 289 14.18 26.01 7.45
C ILE A 289 15.49 26.18 6.69
N PHE A 290 16.50 26.73 7.35
CA PHE A 290 17.82 26.94 6.76
C PHE A 290 18.74 25.77 7.10
N ILE A 291 19.32 25.16 6.08
CA ILE A 291 20.26 24.05 6.23
C ILE A 291 21.59 24.40 5.56
N TYR A 292 22.67 23.79 6.04
CA TYR A 292 23.98 23.88 5.42
C TYR A 292 24.60 22.51 5.21
N VAL A 293 25.51 22.45 4.25
CA VAL A 293 26.20 21.23 3.83
C VAL A 293 27.62 21.24 4.39
N LYS A 294 28.06 20.10 4.93
CA LYS A 294 29.42 19.93 5.44
C LYS A 294 30.45 20.20 4.32
N SER A 295 31.51 20.94 4.64
CA SER A 295 32.54 21.33 3.66
C SER A 295 33.34 20.16 3.06
N ALA A 296 33.45 19.03 3.78
CA ALA A 296 34.18 17.86 3.34
C ALA A 296 33.23 16.65 3.20
N LEU A 297 32.76 16.42 1.98
CA LEU A 297 31.90 15.29 1.62
C LEU A 297 32.59 14.40 0.58
N GLN A 298 32.65 13.10 0.89
CA GLN A 298 33.08 12.06 -0.06
C GLN A 298 31.94 11.70 -1.04
N ASP A 299 30.70 11.68 -0.54
CA ASP A 299 29.51 11.33 -1.31
C ASP A 299 28.74 12.59 -1.74
N LYS A 300 28.88 12.93 -3.02
CA LYS A 300 28.24 14.06 -3.70
C LYS A 300 27.27 13.63 -4.81
N LEU A 301 27.00 12.32 -4.91
CA LEU A 301 26.14 11.75 -5.95
C LEU A 301 24.77 11.40 -5.38
N THR A 302 24.70 10.86 -4.16
CA THR A 302 23.40 10.51 -3.58
C THR A 302 22.62 11.75 -3.17
N PRO A 303 21.33 11.87 -3.51
CA PRO A 303 20.50 13.00 -3.10
C PRO A 303 20.40 13.08 -1.58
N ILE A 304 20.22 14.30 -1.07
CA ILE A 304 19.88 14.51 0.34
C ILE A 304 18.38 14.41 0.48
N ILE A 305 17.90 13.47 1.31
CA ILE A 305 16.48 13.33 1.60
C ILE A 305 16.14 14.09 2.86
N VAL A 306 15.24 15.07 2.75
CA VAL A 306 14.63 15.77 3.87
C VAL A 306 13.28 15.15 4.18
N GLY A 307 13.10 14.73 5.42
CA GLY A 307 11.83 14.23 5.93
C GLY A 307 11.22 15.19 6.94
N THR A 308 9.89 15.38 6.93
CA THR A 308 9.17 16.00 8.05
C THR A 308 7.91 15.23 8.35
N ASN A 309 7.77 14.85 9.62
CA ASN A 309 6.52 14.33 10.15
C ASN A 309 5.80 15.45 10.89
N TYR A 310 4.48 15.52 10.73
CA TYR A 310 3.64 16.47 11.46
C TYR A 310 2.56 15.74 12.27
N SER A 311 2.24 16.29 13.44
CA SER A 311 1.24 15.77 14.36
C SER A 311 0.46 16.90 15.03
N LEU A 312 -0.74 16.58 15.51
CA LEU A 312 -1.51 17.48 16.36
C LEU A 312 -0.93 17.48 17.77
N MET A 313 -0.70 18.66 18.34
CA MET A 313 -0.19 18.77 19.70
C MET A 313 -1.30 18.51 20.73
N GLU A 314 -1.06 17.59 21.67
CA GLU A 314 -2.04 17.27 22.72
C GLU A 314 -1.94 18.23 23.92
N ARG A 315 -2.97 19.05 24.14
CA ARG A 315 -3.11 19.80 25.39
C ARG A 315 -3.71 18.91 26.48
N LYS A 316 -3.01 18.80 27.61
CA LYS A 316 -3.46 18.03 28.80
C LYS A 316 -4.64 18.66 29.53
N SER A 317 -4.99 19.92 29.22
CA SER A 317 -5.95 20.75 29.97
C SER A 317 -7.37 20.77 29.42
N ASP A 318 -7.64 20.14 28.28
CA ASP A 318 -8.97 20.21 27.68
C ASP A 318 -9.97 19.48 28.58
N LEU A 319 -11.01 20.21 28.99
CA LEU A 319 -12.08 19.75 29.85
C LEU A 319 -12.55 18.37 29.38
N LYS A 320 -12.78 17.43 30.31
CA LYS A 320 -13.17 16.02 30.09
C LYS A 320 -14.36 15.78 29.12
N ARG A 321 -15.00 16.83 28.60
CA ARG A 321 -16.15 16.77 27.68
C ARG A 321 -15.83 17.11 26.23
N GLU A 322 -14.74 17.80 25.93
CA GLU A 322 -14.39 18.18 24.56
C GLU A 322 -13.79 17.00 23.80
N VAL A 323 -14.35 16.71 22.62
CA VAL A 323 -13.88 15.65 21.75
C VAL A 323 -12.65 16.14 21.01
N ARG A 324 -11.53 15.42 21.15
CA ARG A 324 -10.28 15.81 20.49
C ARG A 324 -10.35 15.51 18.99
N PRO A 325 -9.89 16.44 18.13
CA PRO A 325 -9.77 16.16 16.70
C PRO A 325 -8.74 15.07 16.41
N ILE A 326 -8.79 14.47 15.23
CA ILE A 326 -7.86 13.47 14.73
C ILE A 326 -7.41 13.85 13.32
N LEU A 327 -6.15 13.57 12.97
CA LEU A 327 -5.68 13.73 11.59
C LEU A 327 -6.37 12.70 10.70
N ASP A 328 -6.69 13.11 9.47
CA ASP A 328 -7.18 12.20 8.45
C ASP A 328 -6.16 11.07 8.20
N LYS A 329 -6.59 9.83 8.46
CA LYS A 329 -5.78 8.63 8.29
C LYS A 329 -5.48 8.31 6.83
N ASN A 330 -6.28 8.83 5.90
CA ASN A 330 -6.06 8.66 4.47
C ASN A 330 -4.94 9.56 3.95
N THR A 331 -4.52 10.56 4.73
CA THR A 331 -3.40 11.45 4.39
C THR A 331 -2.10 11.01 5.07
N ASN A 332 -1.00 11.02 4.31
CA ASN A 332 0.32 10.74 4.85
C ASN A 332 0.77 11.90 5.74
N SER A 333 0.93 11.64 7.05
CA SER A 333 1.48 12.59 8.02
C SER A 333 2.99 12.82 7.91
N SER A 334 3.60 12.39 6.80
CA SER A 334 5.03 12.50 6.53
C SER A 334 5.28 13.02 5.12
N LEU A 335 6.18 13.99 5.01
CA LEU A 335 6.63 14.57 3.76
C LEU A 335 8.08 14.20 3.54
N ARG A 336 8.44 13.88 2.30
CA ARG A 336 9.83 13.66 1.90
C ARG A 336 10.13 14.43 0.63
N LYS A 337 11.32 15.03 0.56
CA LYS A 337 11.80 15.68 -0.67
C LYS A 337 13.30 15.46 -0.81
N GLU A 338 13.71 15.22 -2.05
CA GLU A 338 15.10 15.00 -2.44
C GLU A 338 15.72 16.32 -2.89
N ILE A 339 16.98 16.52 -2.52
CA ILE A 339 17.80 17.66 -2.91
C ILE A 339 19.07 17.13 -3.57
N ASP A 340 19.22 17.42 -4.86
CA ASP A 340 20.38 17.02 -5.62
C ASP A 340 21.53 18.01 -5.46
N PHE A 341 22.74 17.50 -5.68
CA PHE A 341 23.90 18.34 -5.86
C PHE A 341 23.98 18.81 -7.32
N LYS A 342 24.33 20.08 -7.51
CA LYS A 342 24.65 20.60 -8.82
C LYS A 342 25.94 19.95 -9.30
N THR A 343 25.83 19.06 -10.28
CA THR A 343 26.97 18.55 -11.03
C THR A 343 27.45 19.66 -11.98
N ASN A 344 28.76 19.82 -12.11
CA ASN A 344 29.34 20.73 -13.11
C ASN A 344 29.36 20.12 -14.51
N PHE A 345 28.93 18.85 -14.63
CA PHE A 345 28.96 18.10 -15.87
C PHE A 345 27.70 18.34 -16.69
N VAL A 346 27.87 18.81 -17.93
CA VAL A 346 26.79 18.98 -18.91
C VAL A 346 26.88 17.86 -19.93
N PRO A 347 26.13 16.76 -19.78
CA PRO A 347 26.11 15.69 -20.76
C PRO A 347 25.32 16.10 -22.01
N ASP A 348 25.72 15.59 -23.18
CA ASP A 348 24.98 15.72 -24.44
C ASP A 348 24.60 14.32 -24.92
N LEU A 349 23.55 13.77 -24.30
CA LEU A 349 23.05 12.43 -24.59
C LEU A 349 22.19 12.44 -25.85
N GLN A 350 22.58 11.64 -26.83
CA GLN A 350 21.85 11.43 -28.07
C GLN A 350 21.45 9.95 -28.17
N LEU A 351 20.21 9.69 -28.57
CA LEU A 351 19.68 8.35 -28.77
C LEU A 351 19.16 8.23 -30.21
N LYS A 352 19.59 7.17 -30.90
CA LYS A 352 19.08 6.77 -32.21
C LYS A 352 18.56 5.34 -32.13
N CYS A 353 17.42 5.08 -32.74
CA CYS A 353 16.80 3.77 -32.78
C CYS A 353 16.48 3.41 -34.24
N GLU A 354 16.95 2.25 -34.68
CA GLU A 354 16.73 1.73 -36.04
C GLU A 354 16.20 0.29 -35.93
N SER A 355 15.25 -0.08 -36.79
CA SER A 355 14.72 -1.46 -36.81
C SER A 355 15.39 -2.29 -37.90
N ASN A 356 15.59 -3.59 -37.63
CA ASN A 356 16.06 -4.55 -38.62
C ASN A 356 15.07 -4.77 -39.78
N GLN A 357 13.79 -4.46 -39.58
CA GLN A 357 12.73 -4.63 -40.58
C GLN A 357 11.89 -3.36 -40.69
N MET A 358 11.73 -2.84 -41.91
CA MET A 358 10.81 -1.71 -42.16
C MET A 358 9.33 -2.13 -42.15
N THR A 359 9.06 -3.43 -42.31
CA THR A 359 7.71 -3.99 -42.39
C THR A 359 7.64 -5.28 -41.59
N TYR A 360 6.69 -5.38 -40.66
CA TYR A 360 6.44 -6.58 -39.87
C TYR A 360 5.11 -7.21 -40.28
N LEU A 361 5.11 -8.49 -40.61
CA LEU A 361 3.91 -9.21 -41.04
C LEU A 361 3.14 -9.74 -39.81
N MET A 362 1.89 -9.28 -39.61
CA MET A 362 1.06 -9.76 -38.51
C MET A 362 0.85 -11.28 -38.57
N GLY A 363 1.21 -11.97 -37.49
CA GLY A 363 1.15 -13.43 -37.38
C GLY A 363 2.47 -14.14 -37.74
N SER A 364 3.48 -13.41 -38.22
CA SER A 364 4.84 -13.95 -38.23
C SER A 364 5.29 -14.19 -36.79
N LYS A 365 5.99 -15.30 -36.54
CA LYS A 365 6.66 -15.55 -35.26
C LYS A 365 8.09 -14.98 -35.26
N GLU A 366 8.37 -14.07 -36.18
CA GLU A 366 9.69 -13.46 -36.33
C GLU A 366 9.93 -12.45 -35.22
N ARG A 367 11.18 -12.33 -34.78
CA ARG A 367 11.56 -11.36 -33.75
C ARG A 367 11.80 -10.00 -34.42
N LEU A 368 11.14 -8.96 -33.92
CA LEU A 368 11.43 -7.58 -34.28
C LEU A 368 12.64 -7.11 -33.48
N GLU A 369 13.70 -6.69 -34.15
CA GLU A 369 14.95 -6.28 -33.50
C GLU A 369 15.16 -4.77 -33.66
N LEU A 370 15.58 -4.12 -32.57
CA LEU A 370 15.84 -2.68 -32.50
C LEU A 370 17.31 -2.44 -32.18
N LEU A 371 18.00 -1.74 -33.08
CA LEU A 371 19.33 -1.20 -32.91
C LEU A 371 19.22 0.13 -32.18
N ILE A 372 19.67 0.17 -30.92
CA ILE A 372 19.67 1.37 -30.08
C ILE A 372 21.11 1.87 -29.96
N ASN A 373 21.36 3.07 -30.46
CA ASN A 373 22.65 3.76 -30.40
C ASN A 373 22.55 4.94 -29.44
N ILE A 374 23.31 4.89 -28.35
CA ILE A 374 23.33 5.94 -27.33
C ILE A 374 24.73 6.53 -27.29
N SER A 375 24.85 7.83 -27.55
CA SER A 375 26.12 8.53 -27.54
C SER A 375 26.09 9.72 -26.61
N ASN A 376 27.17 9.96 -25.87
CA ASN A 376 27.36 11.17 -25.09
C ASN A 376 28.41 12.06 -25.76
N ALA A 377 27.99 13.16 -26.40
CA ALA A 377 28.89 14.13 -27.03
C ALA A 377 29.33 15.26 -26.08
N GLY A 378 28.84 15.24 -24.83
CA GLY A 378 29.11 16.23 -23.79
C GLY A 378 30.04 15.66 -22.72
N GLU A 379 29.94 16.18 -21.50
CA GLU A 379 30.71 15.69 -20.36
C GLU A 379 30.09 14.43 -19.76
N ASP A 380 30.82 13.74 -18.86
CA ASP A 380 30.41 12.46 -18.28
C ASP A 380 28.98 12.49 -17.70
N ALA A 381 28.16 11.53 -18.12
CA ALA A 381 26.79 11.38 -17.64
C ALA A 381 26.74 10.33 -16.52
N PHE A 382 26.18 10.70 -15.38
CA PHE A 382 25.96 9.80 -14.25
C PHE A 382 24.52 9.27 -14.29
N GLU A 383 24.31 8.03 -13.83
CA GLU A 383 22.98 7.39 -13.78
C GLU A 383 22.23 7.45 -15.13
N THR A 384 22.94 7.14 -16.22
CA THR A 384 22.36 7.22 -17.56
C THR A 384 21.37 6.07 -17.78
N THR A 385 20.12 6.44 -18.00
CA THR A 385 19.00 5.51 -18.20
C THR A 385 18.19 5.96 -19.40
N PHE A 386 17.70 5.01 -20.19
CA PHE A 386 16.73 5.29 -21.25
C PHE A 386 15.42 4.52 -21.00
N TYR A 387 14.32 5.07 -21.53
CA TYR A 387 12.99 4.50 -21.38
C TYR A 387 12.49 3.98 -22.72
N MET A 388 11.83 2.83 -22.69
CA MET A 388 11.23 2.20 -23.86
C MET A 388 9.76 1.88 -23.58
N GLU A 389 8.88 2.37 -24.45
CA GLU A 389 7.46 2.06 -24.43
C GLU A 389 7.14 1.04 -25.53
N ILE A 390 6.61 -0.12 -25.14
CA ILE A 390 6.31 -1.22 -26.05
C ILE A 390 4.80 -1.27 -26.33
N PRO A 391 4.37 -1.26 -27.60
CA PRO A 391 2.95 -1.37 -27.95
C PRO A 391 2.31 -2.67 -27.44
N LEU A 392 1.01 -2.62 -27.13
CA LEU A 392 0.22 -3.80 -26.78
C LEU A 392 0.29 -4.86 -27.91
N GLY A 393 0.67 -6.09 -27.54
CA GLY A 393 0.82 -7.21 -28.49
C GLY A 393 2.26 -7.52 -28.90
N ILE A 394 3.24 -6.74 -28.43
CA ILE A 394 4.68 -7.03 -28.56
C ILE A 394 5.24 -7.28 -27.17
N GLU A 395 6.03 -8.35 -27.01
CA GLU A 395 6.65 -8.71 -25.74
C GLU A 395 8.18 -8.48 -25.82
N TYR A 396 8.73 -7.83 -24.79
CA TYR A 396 10.18 -7.70 -24.66
C TYR A 396 10.81 -9.06 -24.37
N VAL A 397 11.78 -9.45 -25.19
CA VAL A 397 12.51 -10.72 -25.01
C VAL A 397 13.80 -10.50 -24.22
N ASN A 398 14.75 -9.75 -24.79
CA ASN A 398 16.04 -9.47 -24.18
C ASN A 398 16.76 -8.32 -24.90
N ILE A 399 17.86 -7.87 -24.30
CA ILE A 399 18.86 -6.99 -24.92
C ILE A 399 20.15 -7.79 -25.12
N LEU A 400 20.69 -7.76 -26.35
CA LEU A 400 21.96 -8.40 -26.68
C LEU A 400 23.11 -7.40 -26.45
N LYS A 401 24.25 -7.90 -25.96
CA LYS A 401 25.39 -7.09 -25.52
C LYS A 401 26.46 -7.06 -26.61
N ASN A 402 27.03 -5.91 -26.94
CA ASN A 402 28.30 -5.89 -27.70
C ASN A 402 29.35 -4.85 -27.27
N THR A 403 29.10 -4.00 -26.27
CA THR A 403 30.13 -3.08 -25.76
C THR A 403 30.85 -3.63 -24.51
N PRO A 404 32.17 -3.85 -24.57
CA PRO A 404 32.95 -4.32 -23.42
C PRO A 404 32.96 -3.29 -22.29
N GLY A 405 32.55 -3.71 -21.08
CA GLY A 405 32.62 -2.91 -19.86
C GLY A 405 31.35 -2.14 -19.46
N ILE A 406 30.29 -2.19 -20.27
CA ILE A 406 29.00 -1.54 -19.97
C ILE A 406 27.93 -2.62 -19.76
N LEU A 407 27.28 -2.61 -18.60
CA LEU A 407 26.18 -3.53 -18.27
C LEU A 407 24.86 -2.78 -18.43
N ILE A 408 24.05 -3.21 -19.40
CA ILE A 408 22.69 -2.69 -19.59
C ILE A 408 21.69 -3.64 -18.94
N LEU A 409 20.82 -3.09 -18.09
CA LEU A 409 19.75 -3.82 -17.41
C LEU A 409 18.41 -3.14 -17.67
N CYS A 410 17.46 -3.87 -18.27
CA CYS A 410 16.11 -3.38 -18.54
C CYS A 410 15.10 -4.06 -17.61
N ILE A 411 14.31 -3.27 -16.88
CA ILE A 411 13.31 -3.72 -15.91
C ILE A 411 11.97 -3.05 -16.23
N PRO A 412 10.83 -3.76 -16.14
CA PRO A 412 9.51 -3.12 -16.25
C PRO A 412 9.25 -2.14 -15.10
N ILE A 413 8.74 -0.95 -15.41
CA ILE A 413 8.51 0.12 -14.42
C ILE A 413 7.43 -0.26 -13.39
N ALA A 414 6.43 -1.03 -13.82
CA ALA A 414 5.42 -1.65 -12.97
C ALA A 414 5.15 -3.08 -13.45
N SER A 415 4.62 -3.93 -12.55
CA SER A 415 4.35 -5.35 -12.83
C SER A 415 3.37 -5.60 -13.99
N THR A 416 2.62 -4.58 -14.43
CA THR A 416 1.65 -4.65 -15.53
C THR A 416 1.90 -3.61 -16.63
N SER A 417 3.03 -2.89 -16.60
CA SER A 417 3.33 -1.85 -17.60
C SER A 417 4.12 -2.39 -18.78
N ASN A 418 3.79 -1.94 -19.99
CA ASN A 418 4.64 -2.14 -21.18
C ASN A 418 5.81 -1.14 -21.27
N ASN A 419 6.08 -0.42 -20.18
CA ASN A 419 7.15 0.57 -20.10
C ASN A 419 8.35 -0.05 -19.40
N TYR A 420 9.50 0.01 -20.05
CA TYR A 420 10.76 -0.53 -19.57
C TYR A 420 11.74 0.61 -19.28
N GLN A 421 12.40 0.51 -18.12
CA GLN A 421 13.53 1.33 -17.73
C GLN A 421 14.81 0.55 -17.98
N CYS A 422 15.71 1.08 -18.82
CA CYS A 422 16.97 0.45 -19.18
C CYS A 422 18.16 1.27 -18.66
N ASP A 423 18.81 0.77 -17.61
CA ASP A 423 19.98 1.41 -17.01
C ASP A 423 21.24 1.02 -17.77
N ILE A 424 22.04 2.02 -18.20
CA ILE A 424 23.28 1.84 -18.98
C ILE A 424 24.51 1.74 -18.05
N GLY A 425 24.31 1.94 -16.75
CA GLY A 425 25.39 1.97 -15.75
C GLY A 425 25.97 3.37 -15.55
N ASN A 426 26.87 3.50 -14.57
CA ASN A 426 27.43 4.77 -14.13
C ASN A 426 28.97 4.72 -14.16
N TYR A 427 29.71 5.59 -14.86
CA TYR A 427 29.33 6.76 -15.68
C TYR A 427 29.48 6.47 -17.20
N LEU A 428 28.64 7.09 -18.02
CA LEU A 428 28.81 7.08 -19.48
C LEU A 428 29.80 8.19 -19.87
N LYS A 429 31.03 7.76 -20.17
CA LYS A 429 32.15 8.63 -20.54
C LYS A 429 31.83 9.55 -21.72
N ALA A 430 32.32 10.78 -21.66
CA ALA A 430 32.35 11.70 -22.79
C ALA A 430 32.91 11.01 -24.06
N ASN A 431 32.27 11.26 -25.20
CA ASN A 431 32.56 10.67 -26.51
C ASN A 431 32.44 9.13 -26.58
N THR A 432 31.66 8.52 -25.70
CA THR A 432 31.36 7.08 -25.78
C THR A 432 30.09 6.86 -26.57
N THR A 433 30.12 5.88 -27.48
CA THR A 433 28.94 5.37 -28.16
C THR A 433 28.71 3.93 -27.71
N VAL A 434 27.50 3.66 -27.24
CA VAL A 434 27.02 2.31 -26.91
C VAL A 434 26.20 1.82 -28.08
N TYR A 435 26.61 0.69 -28.65
CA TYR A 435 25.92 0.04 -29.77
C TYR A 435 25.56 -1.40 -29.41
N ASN A 436 24.40 -1.84 -29.87
CA ASN A 436 23.95 -3.23 -29.81
C ASN A 436 24.06 -3.84 -31.20
N ASP A 437 25.12 -4.58 -31.49
CA ASP A 437 25.55 -4.85 -32.87
C ASP A 437 24.80 -5.98 -33.62
N GLY A 438 23.63 -6.42 -33.15
CA GLY A 438 23.02 -7.64 -33.71
C GLY A 438 23.98 -8.85 -33.64
N PRO A 439 23.68 -10.01 -34.24
CA PRO A 439 24.43 -11.21 -33.95
C PRO A 439 25.83 -11.27 -34.61
N SER A 440 26.80 -11.78 -33.85
CA SER A 440 27.98 -12.49 -34.37
C SER A 440 27.58 -13.90 -34.83
N ASP A 441 28.21 -14.39 -35.90
CA ASP A 441 28.08 -15.78 -36.35
C ASP A 441 28.53 -16.78 -35.26
N ILE A 442 27.73 -17.83 -35.02
CA ILE A 442 28.15 -18.97 -34.18
C ILE A 442 29.07 -19.85 -35.03
N VAL A 443 30.37 -19.74 -34.82
CA VAL A 443 31.39 -20.53 -35.54
C VAL A 443 31.35 -22.01 -35.13
N GLU A 444 31.02 -22.28 -33.86
CA GLU A 444 30.94 -23.62 -33.28
C GLU A 444 30.02 -23.63 -32.06
N ALA A 445 29.26 -24.72 -31.87
CA ALA A 445 28.41 -24.93 -30.70
C ALA A 445 28.40 -26.41 -30.31
N GLU A 446 28.50 -26.70 -29.02
CA GLU A 446 28.39 -28.06 -28.46
C GLU A 446 27.03 -28.26 -27.80
N MET A 447 26.38 -29.40 -28.06
CA MET A 447 25.09 -29.77 -27.48
C MET A 447 25.20 -31.12 -26.78
N TYR A 448 24.83 -31.18 -25.50
CA TYR A 448 24.84 -32.40 -24.69
C TYR A 448 23.42 -32.95 -24.52
N ILE A 449 23.16 -34.14 -25.06
CA ILE A 449 21.87 -34.85 -24.89
C ILE A 449 22.02 -35.91 -23.79
N LEU A 450 21.29 -35.73 -22.69
CA LEU A 450 21.21 -36.72 -21.62
C LEU A 450 20.10 -37.73 -21.92
N TRP A 451 20.47 -38.96 -22.29
CA TRP A 451 19.51 -40.02 -22.62
C TRP A 451 19.25 -40.97 -21.43
N PRO A 452 18.02 -41.06 -20.90
CA PRO A 452 17.70 -41.87 -19.73
C PRO A 452 17.61 -43.36 -20.08
N THR A 453 18.76 -44.04 -20.13
CA THR A 453 18.83 -45.46 -20.52
C THR A 453 18.28 -46.42 -19.46
N LYS A 454 18.50 -46.15 -18.17
CA LYS A 454 18.11 -47.03 -17.06
C LYS A 454 17.59 -46.27 -15.86
N THR A 455 16.74 -46.92 -15.07
CA THR A 455 16.40 -46.49 -13.72
C THR A 455 17.58 -46.69 -12.77
N LEU A 456 17.54 -46.06 -11.60
CA LEU A 456 18.50 -46.29 -10.50
C LEU A 456 18.56 -47.77 -10.07
N GLY A 457 17.48 -48.54 -10.29
CA GLY A 457 17.40 -49.98 -10.02
C GLY A 457 17.93 -50.88 -11.17
N GLY A 458 18.52 -50.31 -12.23
CA GLY A 458 19.18 -51.05 -13.31
C GLY A 458 18.25 -51.55 -14.43
N GLN A 459 16.95 -51.25 -14.38
CA GLN A 459 15.99 -51.61 -15.42
C GLN A 459 16.06 -50.61 -16.59
N TYR A 460 16.02 -51.10 -17.83
CA TYR A 460 16.04 -50.23 -19.02
C TYR A 460 14.73 -49.43 -19.13
N LEU A 461 14.86 -48.11 -19.35
CA LEU A 461 13.76 -47.17 -19.57
C LEU A 461 13.56 -46.95 -21.07
N LEU A 462 14.54 -46.29 -21.70
CA LEU A 462 14.56 -46.04 -23.15
C LEU A 462 15.83 -46.64 -23.74
N TYR A 463 15.66 -47.58 -24.66
CA TYR A 463 16.75 -48.34 -25.26
C TYR A 463 17.11 -47.81 -26.65
N LEU A 464 18.36 -47.40 -26.85
CA LEU A 464 18.81 -46.85 -28.13
C LEU A 464 19.13 -47.99 -29.11
N LEU A 465 18.44 -48.00 -30.25
CA LEU A 465 18.56 -49.02 -31.30
C LEU A 465 19.56 -48.66 -32.39
N ASP A 466 19.75 -47.36 -32.66
CA ASP A 466 20.66 -46.87 -33.69
C ASP A 466 21.47 -45.68 -33.15
N GLN A 467 22.60 -45.35 -33.80
CA GLN A 467 23.38 -44.17 -33.43
C GLN A 467 22.56 -42.90 -33.71
N PRO A 468 22.73 -41.83 -32.92
CA PRO A 468 22.06 -40.56 -33.20
C PRO A 468 22.46 -40.03 -34.58
N GLU A 469 21.46 -39.66 -35.39
CA GLU A 469 21.70 -39.02 -36.68
C GLU A 469 21.60 -37.50 -36.55
N VAL A 470 22.50 -36.77 -37.21
CA VAL A 470 22.45 -35.32 -37.32
C VAL A 470 22.04 -34.96 -38.74
N SER A 471 20.99 -34.15 -38.88
CA SER A 471 20.66 -33.51 -40.16
C SER A 471 21.16 -32.07 -40.14
N GLY A 472 22.05 -31.73 -41.08
CA GLY A 472 22.69 -30.40 -41.16
C GLY A 472 24.17 -30.39 -40.79
N SER A 473 24.72 -29.18 -40.56
CA SER A 473 26.13 -28.95 -40.23
C SER A 473 26.40 -29.19 -38.75
N GLY A 474 26.61 -30.46 -38.40
CA GLY A 474 27.00 -30.90 -37.05
C GLY A 474 27.44 -32.37 -37.05
N ARG A 475 28.12 -32.80 -35.99
CA ARG A 475 28.55 -34.20 -35.79
C ARG A 475 28.20 -34.63 -34.37
N CYS A 476 27.59 -35.80 -34.22
CA CYS A 476 27.43 -36.43 -32.90
C CYS A 476 28.63 -37.33 -32.58
N ASP A 477 29.00 -37.36 -31.30
CA ASP A 477 29.93 -38.34 -30.77
C ASP A 477 29.32 -39.74 -30.77
N PHE A 478 30.17 -40.74 -30.98
CA PHE A 478 29.76 -42.13 -31.00
C PHE A 478 29.31 -42.59 -29.61
N VAL A 479 28.10 -43.14 -29.52
CA VAL A 479 27.57 -43.68 -28.26
C VAL A 479 27.97 -45.16 -28.13
N PRO A 480 28.73 -45.57 -27.10
CA PRO A 480 29.08 -46.97 -26.91
C PRO A 480 27.86 -47.80 -26.43
N ARG A 481 27.78 -49.07 -26.89
CA ARG A 481 26.73 -50.06 -26.52
C ARG A 481 25.30 -49.74 -26.98
N VAL A 482 25.15 -48.98 -28.06
CA VAL A 482 23.88 -48.89 -28.81
C VAL A 482 23.50 -50.28 -29.33
N ASN A 483 22.22 -50.63 -29.20
CA ASN A 483 21.66 -51.92 -29.57
C ASN A 483 22.48 -53.14 -29.13
N TYR A 484 23.08 -53.09 -27.95
CA TYR A 484 23.78 -54.21 -27.29
C TYR A 484 23.08 -55.59 -27.37
N PHE A 485 21.75 -55.65 -27.39
CA PHE A 485 20.95 -56.88 -27.46
C PHE A 485 20.57 -57.28 -28.90
N ASN A 486 21.02 -56.51 -29.89
CA ASN A 486 20.81 -56.73 -31.32
C ASN A 486 19.33 -56.93 -31.68
N LEU A 487 18.47 -56.05 -31.15
CA LEU A 487 17.04 -56.07 -31.39
C LEU A 487 16.75 -55.56 -32.80
N ASN A 488 15.99 -56.34 -33.57
CA ASN A 488 15.55 -55.98 -34.91
C ASN A 488 14.06 -55.60 -34.86
N VAL A 489 13.73 -54.35 -35.15
CA VAL A 489 12.35 -53.86 -35.13
C VAL A 489 11.84 -53.78 -36.56
N SER A 490 10.90 -54.65 -36.93
CA SER A 490 10.19 -54.53 -38.21
C SER A 490 9.03 -53.55 -38.05
N VAL A 491 9.16 -52.36 -38.65
CA VAL A 491 8.08 -51.36 -38.65
C VAL A 491 7.07 -51.75 -39.73
N THR A 492 5.94 -52.31 -39.33
CA THR A 492 4.76 -52.42 -40.20
C THR A 492 4.06 -51.07 -40.20
N LYS A 493 4.17 -50.30 -41.30
CA LYS A 493 3.38 -49.08 -41.51
C LYS A 493 1.89 -49.48 -41.51
N ARG A 494 1.12 -48.96 -40.55
CA ARG A 494 -0.34 -48.95 -40.58
C ARG A 494 -0.82 -47.56 -40.96
#